data_AF-A0A0B7MB50-F1
#
_entry.id   AF-A0A0B7MB50-F1
#
_cell.length_a   1.000
_cell.length_b   1.000
_cell.length_c   1.000
_cell.angle_alpha   90.00
_cell.angle_beta   90.00
_cell.angle_gamma   90.00
#
_symmetry.space_group_name_H-M   'P 1'
#
loop_
_entity.id
_entity.type
_entity.pdbx_description
1 polymer ?
#
loop_
_entity_poly.entity_id
_entity_poly.type
_entity_poly.pdbx_seq_one_letter_code
_entity_poly.pdbx_strand_id
1 'polypeptide(L)'
;MRRSRQFLSLPVITLEEGKQIGRIRGLVVNHQTGEVAALLVQRGNIFREQKVIPYPRVVSVGNSALTIQKASSAERIASLPQILTLVKDNIQLKGSRVITENGTALGHVVEYMIDPATGKIKAFEISGNPAESLWKGKSFLPADEVRTIGKDVLVVRQGAEETLKRDDGKLAEGVKSIKDTTNRFVNKARQLHSKMQGDEPEETLPEEEKEDTPPGKEPD
;
A
#
# COMPACT_ATOMS: atom_id res chain seq x y z
N MET A 1 12.98 3.99 4.99
CA MET A 1 12.38 3.20 3.88
C MET A 1 11.36 4.06 3.16
N ARG A 2 11.25 3.93 1.84
CA ARG A 2 10.35 4.70 0.97
C ARG A 2 9.58 3.75 0.05
N ARG A 3 8.27 3.95 -0.12
CA ARG A 3 7.44 3.11 -1.01
C ARG A 3 7.82 3.35 -2.46
N SER A 4 7.82 2.33 -3.30
CA SER A 4 8.20 2.49 -4.72
C SER A 4 7.38 3.55 -5.46
N ARG A 5 6.08 3.69 -5.15
CA ARG A 5 5.22 4.71 -5.75
C ARG A 5 5.67 6.14 -5.42
N GLN A 6 6.34 6.36 -4.29
CA GLN A 6 6.83 7.68 -3.90
C GLN A 6 8.08 8.12 -4.67
N PHE A 7 8.69 7.23 -5.46
CA PHE A 7 9.75 7.61 -6.40
C PHE A 7 9.16 8.16 -7.70
N LEU A 8 7.97 7.69 -8.09
CA LEU A 8 7.33 8.07 -9.34
C LEU A 8 7.00 9.57 -9.33
N SER A 9 7.11 10.18 -10.51
CA SER A 9 6.86 11.60 -10.77
C SER A 9 7.78 12.58 -10.03
N LEU A 10 8.75 12.11 -9.25
CA LEU A 10 9.76 12.98 -8.66
C LEU A 10 10.57 13.66 -9.76
N PRO A 11 10.79 14.98 -9.68
CA PRO A 11 11.73 15.67 -10.56
C PRO A 11 13.15 15.20 -10.28
N VAL A 12 13.93 15.04 -11.34
CA VAL A 12 15.35 14.74 -11.24
C VAL A 12 16.13 16.03 -11.45
N ILE A 13 16.86 16.44 -10.42
CA ILE A 13 17.65 17.68 -10.38
C ILE A 13 19.13 17.33 -10.37
N THR A 14 19.93 18.04 -11.15
CA THR A 14 21.38 17.91 -11.10
C THR A 14 21.99 18.88 -10.09
N LEU A 15 22.99 18.43 -9.35
CA LEU A 15 23.66 19.24 -8.33
C LEU A 15 24.63 20.25 -8.96
N GLU A 16 25.39 19.84 -9.98
CA GLU A 16 26.37 20.71 -10.64
C GLU A 16 25.72 21.79 -11.51
N GLU A 17 24.74 21.41 -12.34
CA GLU A 17 24.12 22.35 -13.27
C GLU A 17 22.84 23.00 -12.73
N GLY A 18 22.30 22.55 -11.59
CA GLY A 18 21.07 23.09 -10.99
C GLY A 18 19.83 22.90 -11.87
N LYS A 19 19.83 21.90 -12.77
CA LYS A 19 18.81 21.74 -13.81
C LYS A 19 17.91 20.54 -13.55
N GLN A 20 16.62 20.72 -13.81
CA GLN A 20 15.71 19.59 -13.92
C GLN A 20 15.89 18.90 -15.29
N ILE A 21 16.32 17.65 -15.27
CA ILE A 21 16.54 16.87 -16.51
C ILE A 21 15.34 16.01 -16.90
N GLY A 22 14.38 15.79 -15.99
CA GLY A 22 13.17 15.02 -16.24
C GLY A 22 12.39 14.69 -14.96
N ARG A 23 11.53 13.68 -15.05
CA ARG A 23 10.81 13.07 -13.93
C ARG A 23 10.94 11.55 -13.97
N ILE A 24 10.91 10.92 -12.80
CA ILE A 24 10.92 9.46 -12.69
C ILE A 24 9.61 8.88 -13.22
N ARG A 25 9.68 7.98 -14.19
CA ARG A 25 8.52 7.30 -14.78
C ARG A 25 8.31 5.88 -14.25
N GLY A 26 9.40 5.24 -13.83
CA GLY A 26 9.41 3.85 -13.39
C GLY A 26 10.74 3.47 -12.75
N LEU A 27 10.75 2.29 -12.13
CA LEU A 27 11.91 1.71 -11.47
C LEU A 27 12.21 0.38 -12.17
N VAL A 28 13.50 0.11 -12.38
CA VAL A 28 13.99 -1.17 -12.89
C VAL A 28 14.57 -1.92 -11.71
N VAL A 29 14.03 -3.10 -11.42
CA VAL A 29 14.47 -3.94 -10.30
C VAL A 29 15.37 -5.05 -10.83
N ASN A 30 16.50 -5.26 -10.16
CA ASN A 30 17.27 -6.48 -10.28
C ASN A 30 16.66 -7.54 -9.35
N HIS A 31 15.98 -8.51 -9.94
CA HIS A 31 15.31 -9.59 -9.22
C HIS A 31 16.29 -10.58 -8.56
N GLN A 32 17.53 -10.67 -9.06
CA GLN A 32 18.55 -11.56 -8.49
C GLN A 32 19.10 -11.02 -7.18
N THR A 33 19.24 -9.69 -7.08
CA THR A 33 19.82 -9.04 -5.90
C THR A 33 18.79 -8.37 -4.98
N GLY A 34 17.55 -8.20 -5.42
CA GLY A 34 16.49 -7.55 -4.64
C GLY A 34 16.69 -6.03 -4.53
N GLU A 35 17.21 -5.41 -5.59
CA GLU A 35 17.61 -3.99 -5.59
C GLU A 35 16.99 -3.23 -6.76
N VAL A 36 16.80 -1.93 -6.62
CA VAL A 36 16.55 -1.06 -7.75
C VAL A 36 17.86 -0.87 -8.52
N ALA A 37 17.94 -1.40 -9.74
CA ALA A 37 19.11 -1.29 -10.59
C ALA A 37 19.20 0.08 -11.27
N ALA A 38 18.06 0.61 -11.72
CA ALA A 38 17.99 1.89 -12.40
C ALA A 38 16.62 2.56 -12.25
N LEU A 39 16.60 3.86 -12.48
CA LEU A 39 15.39 4.68 -12.52
C LEU A 39 15.16 5.18 -13.95
N LEU A 40 13.94 4.98 -14.45
CA LEU A 40 13.54 5.45 -15.77
C LEU A 40 13.17 6.92 -15.70
N VAL A 41 13.76 7.75 -16.54
CA VAL A 41 13.56 9.21 -16.57
C VAL A 41 12.90 9.61 -17.87
N GLN A 42 11.83 10.39 -17.77
CA GLN A 42 11.12 10.96 -18.90
C GLN A 42 11.21 12.49 -18.86
N ARG A 43 11.46 13.10 -20.02
CA ARG A 43 11.47 14.57 -20.20
C ARG A 43 10.37 14.98 -21.17
N GLY A 44 9.29 15.58 -20.64
CA GLY A 44 8.14 16.01 -21.43
C GLY A 44 7.28 14.87 -21.98
N ASN A 45 6.38 15.19 -22.91
CA ASN A 45 5.41 14.25 -23.49
C ASN A 45 5.88 13.64 -24.82
N ILE A 46 7.09 13.97 -25.26
CA ILE A 46 7.64 13.51 -26.54
C ILE A 46 8.49 12.27 -26.25
N PHE A 47 8.27 11.19 -27.01
CA PHE A 47 9.00 9.91 -26.98
C PHE A 47 10.50 10.01 -27.37
N ARG A 48 11.17 11.12 -27.06
CA ARG A 48 12.62 11.19 -27.20
C ARG A 48 13.26 10.19 -26.25
N GLU A 49 14.32 9.57 -26.76
CA GLU A 49 15.28 8.68 -26.10
C GLU A 49 15.09 8.56 -24.58
N GLN A 50 14.53 7.42 -24.15
CA GLN A 50 14.30 7.13 -22.75
C GLN A 50 15.63 7.06 -22.00
N LYS A 51 15.81 8.00 -21.08
CA LYS A 51 16.99 8.05 -20.22
C LYS A 51 16.79 7.17 -19.00
N VAL A 52 17.89 6.65 -18.50
CA VAL A 52 17.93 5.85 -17.29
C VAL A 52 19.06 6.35 -16.39
N ILE A 53 18.83 6.29 -15.08
CA ILE A 53 19.82 6.61 -14.07
C ILE A 53 20.13 5.31 -13.32
N PRO A 54 21.33 4.73 -13.47
CA PRO A 54 21.78 3.66 -12.60
C PRO A 54 21.68 4.10 -11.13
N TYR A 55 21.11 3.27 -10.27
CA TYR A 55 20.88 3.65 -8.88
C TYR A 55 22.14 4.11 -8.14
N PRO A 56 23.34 3.52 -8.38
CA PRO A 56 24.58 4.02 -7.77
C PRO A 56 24.97 5.47 -8.10
N ARG A 57 24.32 6.10 -9.09
CA ARG A 57 24.53 7.50 -9.45
C ARG A 57 23.52 8.46 -8.81
N VAL A 58 22.57 7.93 -8.06
CA VAL A 58 21.64 8.72 -7.25
C VAL A 58 22.39 9.22 -6.03
N VAL A 59 22.34 10.54 -5.82
CA VAL A 59 22.96 11.16 -4.64
C VAL A 59 21.99 11.16 -3.47
N SER A 60 20.73 11.54 -3.72
CA SER A 60 19.70 11.52 -2.69
C SER A 60 18.30 11.41 -3.28
N VAL A 61 17.39 10.82 -2.50
CA VAL A 61 15.97 10.69 -2.82
C VAL A 61 15.14 11.47 -1.79
N GLY A 62 15.04 12.78 -1.99
CA GLY A 62 14.30 13.69 -1.12
C GLY A 62 12.79 13.69 -1.37
N ASN A 63 12.02 14.35 -0.49
CA ASN A 63 10.56 14.39 -0.60
C ASN A 63 10.09 15.10 -1.87
N SER A 64 10.78 16.17 -2.26
CA SER A 64 10.41 17.03 -3.39
C SER A 64 11.16 16.72 -4.68
N ALA A 65 12.33 16.07 -4.61
CA ALA A 65 13.19 15.83 -5.75
C ALA A 65 14.15 14.66 -5.51
N LEU A 66 14.57 14.03 -6.61
CA LEU A 66 15.72 13.14 -6.65
C LEU A 66 16.92 13.89 -7.22
N THR A 67 18.08 13.77 -6.58
CA THR A 67 19.29 14.46 -7.01
C THR A 67 20.33 13.51 -7.59
N ILE A 68 21.03 13.98 -8.62
CA ILE A 68 22.20 13.33 -9.22
C ILE A 68 23.32 14.35 -9.37
N GLN A 69 24.56 13.89 -9.50
CA GLN A 69 25.71 14.81 -9.62
C GLN A 69 25.58 15.75 -10.83
N LYS A 70 25.43 15.18 -12.03
CA LYS A 70 25.43 15.91 -13.31
C LYS A 70 24.49 15.28 -14.32
N ALA A 71 24.17 16.02 -15.39
CA ALA A 71 23.23 15.54 -16.41
C ALA A 71 23.72 14.28 -17.15
N SER A 72 25.05 14.08 -17.24
CA SER A 72 25.65 12.89 -17.87
C SER A 72 25.47 11.62 -17.04
N SER A 73 25.05 11.73 -15.77
CA SER A 73 24.72 10.55 -14.96
C SER A 73 23.45 9.84 -15.46
N ALA A 74 22.60 10.55 -16.22
CA ALA A 74 21.46 9.97 -16.92
C ALA A 74 21.85 9.57 -18.34
N GLU A 75 21.88 8.27 -18.59
CA GLU A 75 22.34 7.64 -19.82
C GLU A 75 21.19 7.10 -20.66
N ARG A 76 21.50 6.70 -21.89
CA ARG A 76 20.56 5.96 -22.73
C ARG A 76 20.51 4.53 -22.27
N ILE A 77 19.31 3.93 -22.27
CA ILE A 77 19.20 2.51 -21.91
C ILE A 77 20.06 1.60 -22.81
N ALA A 78 20.24 1.98 -24.08
CA ALA A 78 21.05 1.24 -25.04
C ALA A 78 22.56 1.21 -24.70
N SER A 79 23.08 2.16 -23.90
CA SER A 79 24.49 2.12 -23.45
C SER A 79 24.71 1.25 -22.23
N LEU A 80 23.65 0.64 -21.67
CA LEU A 80 23.70 -0.14 -20.44
C LEU A 80 23.07 -1.54 -20.66
N PRO A 81 23.82 -2.50 -21.26
CA PRO A 81 23.29 -3.83 -21.60
C PRO A 81 22.65 -4.55 -20.42
N GLN A 82 23.28 -4.50 -19.24
CA GLN A 82 22.77 -5.10 -18.01
C GLN A 82 21.40 -4.55 -17.58
N ILE A 83 21.16 -3.24 -17.72
CA ILE A 83 19.87 -2.62 -17.41
C ILE A 83 18.85 -2.95 -18.50
N LEU A 84 19.28 -2.97 -19.76
CA LEU A 84 18.42 -3.33 -20.88
C LEU A 84 17.87 -4.76 -20.73
N THR A 85 18.67 -5.71 -20.27
CA THR A 85 18.22 -7.07 -19.96
C THR A 85 17.13 -7.05 -18.89
N LEU A 86 17.36 -6.39 -17.75
CA LEU A 86 16.35 -6.30 -16.68
C LEU A 86 15.04 -5.65 -17.13
N VAL A 87 15.10 -4.65 -18.02
CA VAL A 87 13.91 -4.04 -18.61
C VAL A 87 13.17 -4.99 -19.54
N LYS A 88 13.89 -5.80 -20.32
CA LYS A 88 13.30 -6.83 -21.20
C LYS A 88 12.68 -7.98 -20.40
N ASP A 89 13.29 -8.38 -19.30
CA ASP A 89 12.75 -9.40 -18.40
C ASP A 89 11.39 -8.96 -17.82
N ASN A 90 11.19 -7.65 -17.69
CA ASN A 90 9.93 -6.99 -17.36
C ASN A 90 9.28 -7.60 -16.09
N ILE A 91 10.10 -7.81 -15.07
CA ILE A 91 9.66 -8.39 -13.80
C ILE A 91 8.83 -7.35 -13.05
N GLN A 92 7.56 -7.67 -12.85
CA GLN A 92 6.62 -6.82 -12.13
C GLN A 92 6.43 -7.38 -10.73
N LEU A 93 7.07 -6.75 -9.75
CA LEU A 93 6.92 -7.13 -8.34
C LEU A 93 5.49 -6.94 -7.83
N LYS A 94 4.81 -5.87 -8.25
CA LYS A 94 3.44 -5.59 -7.81
C LYS A 94 2.49 -6.52 -8.55
N GLY A 95 1.59 -7.15 -7.81
CA GLY A 95 0.66 -8.15 -8.32
C GLY A 95 1.23 -9.57 -8.32
N SER A 96 2.54 -9.77 -8.08
CA SER A 96 3.10 -11.12 -7.97
C SER A 96 2.45 -11.89 -6.82
N ARG A 97 2.17 -13.17 -7.05
CA ARG A 97 1.71 -14.09 -6.00
C ARG A 97 2.83 -14.35 -5.01
N VAL A 98 2.51 -14.39 -3.73
CA VAL A 98 3.46 -14.72 -2.67
C VAL A 98 3.17 -16.13 -2.19
N ILE A 99 4.15 -17.02 -2.32
CA ILE A 99 4.03 -18.43 -1.92
C ILE A 99 5.19 -18.81 -1.00
N THR A 100 4.93 -19.68 -0.02
CA THR A 100 5.99 -20.29 0.78
C THR A 100 6.71 -21.39 -0.01
N GLU A 101 7.87 -21.82 0.47
CA GLU A 101 8.62 -22.97 -0.09
C GLU A 101 7.80 -24.25 -0.15
N ASN A 102 6.84 -24.43 0.76
CA ASN A 102 5.95 -25.60 0.79
C ASN A 102 4.71 -25.44 -0.09
N GLY A 103 4.60 -24.33 -0.85
CA GLY A 103 3.52 -24.08 -1.79
C GLY A 103 2.28 -23.40 -1.20
N THR A 104 2.31 -22.99 0.07
CA THR A 104 1.19 -22.26 0.68
C THR A 104 1.12 -20.85 0.12
N ALA A 105 -0.05 -20.45 -0.40
CA ALA A 105 -0.27 -19.10 -0.88
C ALA A 105 -0.51 -18.13 0.30
N LEU A 106 0.29 -17.06 0.38
CA LEU A 106 0.14 -16.02 1.40
C LEU A 106 -0.70 -14.85 0.88
N GLY A 107 -0.70 -14.61 -0.44
CA GLY A 107 -1.44 -13.51 -1.06
C GLY A 107 -0.71 -12.92 -2.27
N HIS A 108 -0.77 -11.59 -2.40
CA HIS A 108 -0.14 -10.87 -3.52
C HIS A 108 0.62 -9.63 -3.03
N VAL A 109 1.68 -9.27 -3.73
CA VAL A 109 2.43 -8.04 -3.46
C VAL A 109 1.64 -6.81 -3.91
N VAL A 110 1.40 -5.88 -3.00
CA VAL A 110 0.72 -4.61 -3.24
C VAL A 110 1.73 -3.47 -3.46
N GLU A 111 2.79 -3.46 -2.66
CA GLU A 111 3.82 -2.43 -2.68
C GLU A 111 5.15 -3.00 -2.18
N TYR A 112 6.26 -2.32 -2.46
CA TYR A 112 7.57 -2.64 -1.91
C TYR A 112 8.27 -1.39 -1.42
N MET A 113 9.05 -1.56 -0.36
CA MET A 113 9.75 -0.52 0.36
C MET A 113 11.24 -0.59 0.02
N ILE A 114 11.79 0.54 -0.40
CA ILE A 114 13.17 0.69 -0.83
C ILE A 114 13.90 1.52 0.22
N ASP A 115 15.14 1.15 0.52
CA ASP A 115 16.07 2.02 1.22
C ASP A 115 16.59 3.09 0.24
N PRO A 116 16.24 4.38 0.42
CA PRO A 116 16.64 5.43 -0.51
C PRO A 116 18.16 5.61 -0.61
N ALA A 117 18.93 5.25 0.43
CA ALA A 117 20.39 5.39 0.41
C ALA A 117 21.06 4.32 -0.46
N THR A 118 20.52 3.10 -0.45
CA THR A 118 21.18 1.93 -1.08
C THR A 118 20.46 1.39 -2.31
N GLY A 119 19.16 1.67 -2.46
CA GLY A 119 18.32 1.11 -3.52
C GLY A 119 17.83 -0.30 -3.22
N LYS A 120 18.22 -0.88 -2.09
CA LYS A 120 17.80 -2.22 -1.68
C LYS A 120 16.33 -2.24 -1.31
N ILE A 121 15.62 -3.27 -1.75
CA ILE A 121 14.27 -3.55 -1.27
C ILE A 121 14.40 -4.13 0.13
N LYS A 122 13.71 -3.52 1.09
CA LYS A 122 13.76 -3.89 2.50
C LYS A 122 12.53 -4.67 2.97
N ALA A 123 11.40 -4.46 2.31
CA ALA A 123 10.16 -5.16 2.64
C ALA A 123 9.16 -5.09 1.48
N PHE A 124 8.18 -5.97 1.53
CA PHE A 124 7.03 -6.04 0.64
C PHE A 124 5.75 -5.85 1.48
N GLU A 125 4.85 -5.01 1.02
CA GLU A 125 3.48 -4.94 1.51
C GLU A 125 2.68 -5.98 0.73
N ILE A 126 2.14 -6.97 1.42
CA ILE A 126 1.35 -8.05 0.81
C ILE A 126 -0.10 -7.95 1.28
N SER A 127 -1.04 -8.29 0.41
CA SER A 127 -2.46 -8.45 0.78
C SER A 127 -2.82 -9.92 0.79
N GLY A 128 -3.36 -10.39 1.93
CA GLY A 128 -3.93 -11.73 2.03
C GLY A 128 -5.17 -11.89 1.16
N ASN A 129 -5.29 -13.04 0.49
CA ASN A 129 -6.51 -13.41 -0.23
C ASN A 129 -7.53 -13.99 0.77
N PRO A 130 -8.76 -13.45 0.89
CA PRO A 130 -9.75 -13.96 1.84
C PRO A 130 -10.13 -15.44 1.65
N ALA A 131 -9.90 -16.01 0.46
CA ALA A 131 -10.24 -17.41 0.14
C ALA A 131 -9.13 -18.41 0.47
N GLU A 132 -7.86 -17.98 0.51
CA GLU A 132 -6.69 -18.88 0.55
C GLU A 132 -5.68 -18.53 1.65
N SER A 133 -5.74 -17.31 2.18
CA SER A 133 -4.79 -16.82 3.17
C SER A 133 -5.37 -16.96 4.59
N LEU A 134 -4.55 -17.42 5.53
CA LEU A 134 -4.90 -17.57 6.96
C LEU A 134 -5.16 -16.21 7.67
N TRP A 135 -5.09 -15.09 6.94
CA TRP A 135 -5.04 -13.73 7.46
C TRP A 135 -5.83 -12.81 6.50
N LYS A 136 -6.59 -11.86 7.04
CA LYS A 136 -7.26 -10.82 6.25
C LYS A 136 -6.51 -9.49 6.40
N GLY A 137 -6.34 -8.77 5.29
CA GLY A 137 -5.78 -7.42 5.29
C GLY A 137 -4.37 -7.34 4.71
N LYS A 138 -3.68 -6.26 5.06
CA LYS A 138 -2.33 -5.93 4.58
C LYS A 138 -1.31 -6.27 5.64
N SER A 139 -0.20 -6.85 5.21
CA SER A 139 0.92 -7.21 6.07
C SER A 139 2.23 -6.82 5.44
N PHE A 140 3.24 -6.59 6.28
CA PHE A 140 4.60 -6.32 5.85
C PHE A 140 5.46 -7.58 5.96
N LEU A 141 6.00 -8.01 4.83
CA LEU A 141 6.95 -9.10 4.68
C LEU A 141 8.38 -8.52 4.56
N PRO A 142 9.31 -8.82 5.46
CA PRO A 142 10.71 -8.43 5.31
C PRO A 142 11.33 -9.02 4.04
N ALA A 143 12.17 -8.25 3.35
CA ALA A 143 12.86 -8.76 2.16
C ALA A 143 13.84 -9.91 2.48
N ASP A 144 14.33 -9.97 3.72
CA ASP A 144 15.22 -11.04 4.18
C ASP A 144 14.52 -12.41 4.19
N GLU A 145 13.18 -12.47 4.20
CA GLU A 145 12.40 -13.71 4.11
C GLU A 145 12.21 -14.21 2.67
N VAL A 146 12.47 -13.35 1.67
CA VAL A 146 12.33 -13.70 0.26
C VAL A 146 13.50 -14.57 -0.18
N ARG A 147 13.18 -15.71 -0.77
CA ARG A 147 14.15 -16.61 -1.39
C ARG A 147 14.31 -16.33 -2.88
N THR A 148 13.21 -16.11 -3.58
CA THR A 148 13.20 -15.93 -5.04
C THR A 148 12.24 -14.83 -5.45
N ILE A 149 12.73 -13.90 -6.25
CA ILE A 149 11.91 -12.94 -6.99
C ILE A 149 11.79 -13.44 -8.43
N GLY A 150 10.66 -14.06 -8.74
CA GLY A 150 10.29 -14.46 -10.09
C GLY A 150 9.50 -13.38 -10.83
N LYS A 151 9.13 -13.68 -12.08
CA LYS A 151 8.32 -12.78 -12.92
C LYS A 151 6.88 -12.64 -12.40
N ASP A 152 6.30 -13.76 -11.97
CA ASP A 152 4.89 -13.82 -11.54
C ASP A 152 4.73 -14.20 -10.06
N VAL A 153 5.79 -14.73 -9.44
CA VAL A 153 5.75 -15.35 -8.12
C VAL A 153 6.94 -14.90 -7.28
N LEU A 154 6.66 -14.52 -6.05
CA LEU A 154 7.61 -14.26 -4.97
C LEU A 154 7.62 -15.49 -4.04
N VAL A 155 8.74 -16.19 -3.99
CA VAL A 155 8.89 -17.36 -3.10
C VAL A 155 9.55 -16.90 -1.80
N VAL A 156 8.90 -17.21 -0.68
CA VAL A 156 9.38 -16.87 0.67
C VAL A 156 9.73 -18.13 1.45
N ARG A 157 10.61 -17.99 2.44
CA ARG A 157 10.98 -19.09 3.34
C ARG A 157 9.76 -19.65 4.07
N GLN A 158 9.84 -20.92 4.43
CA GLN A 158 8.86 -21.52 5.34
C GLN A 158 8.82 -20.76 6.68
N GLY A 159 7.62 -20.45 7.18
CA GLY A 159 7.43 -19.71 8.43
C GLY A 159 7.46 -18.18 8.27
N ALA A 160 7.67 -17.67 7.06
CA ALA A 160 7.61 -16.22 6.79
C ALA A 160 6.25 -15.60 7.17
N GLU A 161 5.18 -16.41 7.24
CA GLU A 161 3.87 -16.01 7.73
C GLU A 161 3.90 -15.54 9.20
N GLU A 162 4.79 -16.08 10.04
CA GLU A 162 4.92 -15.71 11.45
C GLU A 162 5.61 -14.35 11.65
N THR A 163 6.47 -13.95 10.69
CA THR A 163 7.20 -12.68 10.73
C THR A 163 6.42 -11.52 10.09
N LEU A 164 5.23 -11.80 9.56
CA LEU A 164 4.34 -10.81 8.98
C LEU A 164 3.87 -9.81 10.05
N LYS A 165 4.28 -8.55 9.89
CA LYS A 165 3.75 -7.45 10.71
C LYS A 165 2.42 -7.02 10.12
N ARG A 166 1.32 -7.32 10.81
CA ARG A 166 -0.03 -6.93 10.38
C ARG A 166 -0.18 -5.41 10.49
N ASP A 167 -0.71 -4.80 9.43
CA ASP A 167 -1.27 -3.45 9.51
C ASP A 167 -2.72 -3.63 9.99
N ASP A 168 -2.87 -3.87 11.30
CA ASP A 168 -4.17 -3.96 11.96
C ASP A 168 -4.80 -2.57 11.87
N GLY A 169 -5.48 -2.32 10.75
CA GLY A 169 -6.02 -1.03 10.38
C GLY A 169 -6.74 -0.39 11.57
N LYS A 170 -6.14 0.66 12.11
CA LYS A 170 -6.75 1.58 13.09
C LYS A 170 -7.89 2.39 12.47
N LEU A 171 -8.82 1.72 11.78
CA LEU A 171 -10.05 2.26 11.22
C LEU A 171 -11.27 1.98 12.11
N ALA A 172 -11.11 1.18 13.18
CA ALA A 172 -12.16 0.94 14.15
C ALA A 172 -12.44 2.15 15.10
N GLU A 173 -11.52 3.12 15.20
CA GLU A 173 -11.73 4.32 16.03
C GLU A 173 -12.51 5.42 15.30
N GLY A 174 -12.45 5.49 13.97
CA GLY A 174 -13.13 6.52 13.17
C GLY A 174 -14.65 6.32 13.03
N VAL A 175 -15.13 5.09 13.12
CA VAL A 175 -16.58 4.79 12.98
C VAL A 175 -17.36 5.14 14.25
N LYS A 176 -16.73 5.11 15.44
CA LYS A 176 -17.38 5.54 16.69
C LYS A 176 -17.74 7.03 16.68
N SER A 177 -16.89 7.89 16.12
CA SER A 177 -17.14 9.34 16.06
C SER A 177 -18.30 9.73 15.13
N ILE A 178 -18.57 8.95 14.08
CA ILE A 178 -19.68 9.21 13.14
C ILE A 178 -21.03 8.86 13.77
N LYS A 179 -21.10 7.84 14.63
CA LYS A 179 -22.33 7.53 15.41
C LYS A 179 -22.72 8.69 16.32
N ASP A 180 -21.76 9.33 16.98
CA ASP A 180 -22.05 10.45 17.89
C ASP A 180 -22.46 11.72 17.15
N THR A 181 -21.94 11.93 15.94
CA THR A 181 -22.25 13.10 15.12
C THR A 181 -23.63 12.96 14.46
N THR A 182 -24.02 11.74 14.05
CA THR A 182 -25.30 11.47 13.40
C THR A 182 -26.51 11.70 14.31
N ASN A 183 -26.38 11.41 15.63
CA ASN A 183 -27.48 11.62 16.58
C ASN A 183 -27.87 13.10 16.75
N ARG A 184 -26.95 14.06 16.56
CA ARG A 184 -27.28 15.49 16.69
C ARG A 184 -28.09 16.01 15.50
N PHE A 185 -27.84 15.49 14.30
CA PHE A 185 -28.56 15.90 13.10
C PHE A 185 -29.96 15.28 13.03
N VAL A 186 -30.12 14.02 13.44
CA VAL A 186 -31.44 13.35 13.51
C VAL A 186 -32.36 14.03 14.52
N ASN A 187 -31.84 14.40 15.71
CA ASN A 187 -32.64 15.08 16.72
C ASN A 187 -33.04 16.51 16.30
N LYS A 188 -32.16 17.22 15.59
CA LYS A 188 -32.47 18.55 15.06
C LYS A 188 -33.50 18.49 13.93
N ALA A 189 -33.47 17.45 13.09
CA ALA A 189 -34.48 17.21 12.07
C ALA A 189 -35.87 16.88 12.66
N ARG A 190 -35.91 16.07 13.74
CA ARG A 190 -37.16 15.78 14.47
C ARG A 190 -37.77 17.01 15.14
N GLN A 191 -36.96 17.87 15.74
CA GLN A 191 -37.43 19.10 16.38
C GLN A 191 -37.93 20.18 15.40
N LEU A 192 -37.44 20.15 14.15
CA LEU A 192 -37.92 21.04 13.09
C LEU A 192 -39.24 20.55 12.49
N HIS A 193 -39.43 19.23 12.33
CA HIS A 193 -40.72 18.68 11.91
C HIS A 193 -41.83 18.90 12.94
N SER A 194 -41.53 18.79 14.25
CA SER A 194 -42.53 18.99 15.31
C SER A 194 -42.98 20.45 15.48
N LYS A 195 -42.27 21.42 14.88
CA LYS A 195 -42.65 22.86 14.94
C LYS A 195 -43.42 23.35 13.72
N MET A 196 -43.57 22.53 12.68
CA MET A 196 -44.19 22.93 11.40
C MET A 196 -45.51 22.22 11.08
N GLN A 197 -45.94 21.26 11.91
CA GLN A 197 -47.28 20.69 11.86
C GLN A 197 -47.95 20.89 13.22
N GLY A 198 -48.74 21.96 13.32
CA GLY A 198 -49.84 21.98 14.27
C GLY A 198 -50.91 21.04 13.73
N ASP A 199 -51.10 19.92 14.40
CA ASP A 199 -52.38 19.23 14.61
C ASP A 199 -52.12 18.03 15.54
N GLU A 200 -52.97 17.90 16.56
CA GLU A 200 -52.91 16.91 17.65
C GLU A 200 -53.08 15.46 17.15
N PRO A 201 -52.68 14.48 17.96
CA PRO A 201 -53.75 13.62 18.49
C PRO A 201 -53.60 13.18 19.96
N GLU A 202 -54.76 13.19 20.61
CA GLU A 202 -55.33 12.29 21.63
C GLU A 202 -54.44 11.69 22.74
N GLU A 203 -54.76 12.13 23.97
CA GLU A 203 -54.50 11.40 25.21
C GLU A 203 -55.26 10.07 25.26
N THR A 204 -54.53 8.97 25.46
CA THR A 204 -55.04 7.83 26.23
C THR A 204 -53.97 7.34 27.20
N LEU A 205 -54.41 7.21 28.46
CA LEU A 205 -53.70 6.90 29.70
C LEU A 205 -53.06 5.48 29.73
N PRO A 206 -52.15 5.21 30.68
CA PRO A 206 -51.26 4.04 30.67
C PRO A 206 -51.87 2.80 31.34
N GLU A 207 -51.56 1.61 30.79
CA GLU A 207 -51.74 0.34 31.49
C GLU A 207 -50.38 -0.20 31.96
N GLU A 208 -50.24 -0.25 33.30
CA GLU A 208 -49.27 -1.07 34.01
C GLU A 208 -49.72 -2.55 33.98
N GLU A 209 -48.81 -3.48 33.72
CA GLU A 209 -48.87 -4.87 34.25
C GLU A 209 -47.45 -5.46 34.17
N LYS A 210 -46.68 -5.38 35.26
CA LYS A 210 -46.52 -6.36 36.37
C LYS A 210 -45.65 -7.57 36.02
N GLU A 211 -44.55 -7.65 36.77
CA GLU A 211 -43.78 -8.85 37.06
C GLU A 211 -44.70 -10.00 37.53
N ASP A 212 -44.41 -11.23 37.12
CA ASP A 212 -44.47 -12.34 38.06
C ASP A 212 -43.51 -13.46 37.65
N THR A 213 -42.76 -13.97 38.64
CA THR A 213 -41.90 -15.17 38.55
C THR A 213 -42.59 -16.32 39.32
N PRO A 214 -42.16 -17.59 39.16
CA PRO A 214 -43.01 -18.79 39.20
C PRO A 214 -43.15 -19.39 40.63
N PRO A 215 -43.96 -20.46 40.82
CA PRO A 215 -43.45 -21.85 40.74
C PRO A 215 -44.49 -22.82 40.13
N GLY A 216 -44.14 -23.92 39.44
CA GLY A 216 -43.44 -25.11 39.93
C GLY A 216 -44.45 -26.16 40.43
N LYS A 217 -44.43 -27.39 39.86
CA LYS A 217 -44.61 -28.69 40.54
C LYS A 217 -44.72 -29.88 39.57
N GLU A 218 -43.82 -30.85 39.78
CA GLU A 218 -43.95 -32.33 39.60
C GLU A 218 -45.27 -32.89 40.17
N PRO A 219 -45.70 -34.16 39.97
CA PRO A 219 -44.93 -35.42 39.79
C PRO A 219 -45.53 -36.34 38.69
N ASP A 220 -45.21 -37.62 38.41
CA ASP A 220 -44.46 -38.75 38.98
C ASP A 220 -43.81 -39.51 37.80
#